data_AF-A0A914WU92-F1
#
_entry.id   AF-A0A914WU92-F1
#
_cell.length_a   1.000
_cell.length_b   1.000
_cell.length_c   1.000
_cell.angle_alpha   90.00
_cell.angle_beta   90.00
_cell.angle_gamma   90.00
#
_symmetry.space_group_name_H-M   'P 1'
#
loop_
_entity.id
_entity.type
_entity.pdbx_description
1 polymer ?
#
loop_
_entity_poly.entity_id
_entity_poly.type
_entity_poly.pdbx_seq_one_letter_code
_entity_poly.pdbx_strand_id
1 'polypeptide(L)' 'MSTKGMSEAELACVYAALILQDDDITITGEKIQTILDSAHVEVESFWPGLYAKALEGCDVK' A
#
# COMPACT_ATOMS: atom_id res chain seq x y z
N MET A 1 18.74 -11.44 -17.73
CA MET A 1 17.97 -11.86 -16.54
C MET A 1 17.48 -10.60 -15.87
N SER A 2 16.33 -10.07 -16.33
CA SER A 2 15.77 -8.86 -15.74
C SER A 2 15.20 -9.23 -14.39
N THR A 3 15.92 -8.87 -13.32
CA THR A 3 15.38 -8.89 -11.97
C THR A 3 14.17 -7.97 -11.98
N LYS A 4 12.97 -8.55 -12.10
CA LYS A 4 11.70 -7.86 -11.88
C LYS A 4 11.65 -7.58 -10.37
N GLY A 5 12.42 -6.59 -9.92
CA GLY A 5 12.25 -6.01 -8.60
C GLY A 5 10.80 -5.54 -8.51
N MET A 6 10.17 -5.73 -7.36
CA MET A 6 8.85 -5.15 -7.10
C MET A 6 8.82 -3.72 -7.63
N SER A 7 7.74 -3.35 -8.32
CA SER A 7 7.58 -1.99 -8.79
C SER A 7 7.63 -1.06 -7.59
N GLU A 8 8.27 0.10 -7.70
CA GLU A 8 8.33 1.10 -6.61
C GLU A 8 6.92 1.42 -6.09
N ALA A 9 5.93 1.42 -6.99
CA ALA A 9 4.51 1.50 -6.72
C ALA A 9 3.98 0.38 -5.79
N GLU A 10 4.36 -0.87 -6.03
CA GLU A 10 3.94 -2.01 -5.22
C GLU A 10 4.56 -1.94 -3.82
N LEU A 11 5.85 -1.64 -3.74
CA LEU A 11 6.57 -1.45 -2.48
C LEU A 11 5.96 -0.30 -1.67
N ALA A 12 5.66 0.83 -2.30
CA ALA A 12 5.06 1.97 -1.64
C ALA A 12 3.67 1.65 -1.07
N CYS A 13 2.84 0.91 -1.80
CA CYS A 13 1.55 0.44 -1.28
C CYS A 13 1.71 -0.49 -0.07
N VAL A 14 2.68 -1.42 -0.10
CA VAL A 14 2.95 -2.33 1.01
C VAL A 14 3.44 -1.57 2.24
N TYR A 15 4.38 -0.62 2.08
CA TYR A 15 4.86 0.20 3.18
C TYR A 15 3.76 1.09 3.77
N ALA A 16 2.92 1.71 2.92
CA ALA A 16 1.77 2.48 3.39
C ALA A 16 0.79 1.61 4.19
N ALA A 17 0.54 0.38 3.76
CA ALA A 17 -0.31 -0.55 4.49
C ALA A 17 0.29 -0.97 5.85
N LEU A 18 1.61 -1.20 5.92
CA LEU A 18 2.32 -1.50 7.16
C LEU A 18 2.27 -0.32 8.14
N ILE A 19 2.46 0.91 7.67
CA ILE A 19 2.35 2.12 8.51
C ILE A 19 0.95 2.23 9.12
N LEU A 20 -0.09 2.02 8.31
CA LEU A 20 -1.47 2.05 8.80
C LEU A 20 -1.71 0.96 9.85
N GLN A 21 -1.15 -0.23 9.66
CA GLN A 21 -1.25 -1.32 10.63
C GLN A 21 -0.52 -1.01 11.95
N ASP A 22 0.70 -0.45 11.88
CA ASP A 22 1.49 -0.07 13.05
C ASP A 22 0.79 0.98 13.91
N ASP A 23 0.01 1.88 13.28
CA ASP A 23 -0.82 2.87 13.95
C ASP A 23 -2.21 2.35 14.38
N ASP A 24 -2.49 1.04 14.25
CA ASP A 24 -3.80 0.41 14.48
C ASP A 24 -4.95 1.07 13.67
N ILE A 25 -4.61 1.61 12.49
CA ILE A 25 -5.54 2.27 11.57
C ILE A 25 -6.00 1.25 10.52
N THR A 26 -7.31 1.16 10.28
CA THR A 26 -7.86 0.30 9.23
C THR A 26 -7.23 0.61 7.87
N ILE A 27 -6.61 -0.39 7.25
CA ILE A 27 -6.00 -0.30 5.92
C ILE A 27 -7.10 -0.13 4.88
N THR A 28 -7.19 1.04 4.26
CA THR A 28 -8.14 1.33 3.18
C THR A 28 -7.43 1.96 1.99
N GLY A 29 -7.99 1.80 0.78
CA GLY A 29 -7.37 2.33 -0.44
C GLY A 29 -7.19 3.85 -0.40
N GLU A 30 -8.14 4.58 0.21
CA GLU A 30 -8.05 6.03 0.41
C GLU A 30 -6.90 6.43 1.33
N LYS A 31 -6.67 5.69 2.42
CA LYS A 31 -5.59 5.99 3.37
C LYS A 31 -4.23 5.66 2.79
N ILE A 32 -4.13 4.54 2.07
CA ILE A 32 -2.91 4.20 1.31
C ILE A 32 -2.61 5.32 0.30
N GLN A 33 -3.60 5.75 -0.49
CA GLN A 33 -3.44 6.85 -1.44
C GLN A 33 -2.99 8.15 -0.74
N THR A 34 -3.56 8.48 0.41
CA THR A 34 -3.17 9.67 1.19
C THR A 34 -1.70 9.65 1.62
N ILE A 35 -1.19 8.49 2.05
CA ILE A 35 0.23 8.32 2.41
C ILE A 35 1.11 8.46 1.17
N LEU A 36 0.73 7.85 0.06
CA LEU A 36 1.46 7.91 -1.21
C LEU A 36 1.52 9.34 -1.75
N ASP A 37 0.41 10.08 -1.70
CA ASP A 37 0.33 11.48 -2.10
C ASP A 37 1.22 12.36 -1.20
N SER A 38 1.24 12.09 0.11
CA SER A 38 2.10 12.77 1.09
C SER A 38 3.59 12.46 0.87
N ALA A 39 3.89 11.26 0.38
CA ALA A 39 5.24 10.82 0.02
C ALA A 39 5.65 11.24 -1.40
N HIS A 40 4.76 11.92 -2.14
CA HIS A 40 4.95 12.29 -3.56
C HIS A 40 5.28 11.09 -4.47
N VAL A 41 4.70 9.92 -4.18
CA VAL A 41 4.86 8.71 -4.98
C VAL A 41 3.67 8.56 -5.91
N GLU A 42 3.91 8.61 -7.22
CA GLU A 42 2.87 8.31 -8.21
C GLU A 42 2.66 6.80 -8.30
N VAL A 43 1.45 6.37 -7.92
CA VAL A 43 1.02 4.97 -7.98
C VAL A 43 -0.34 4.93 -8.65
N GLU A 44 -0.58 3.98 -9.53
CA GLU A 44 -1.90 3.82 -10.15
C GLU A 44 -2.96 3.53 -9.07
N SER A 45 -4.08 4.26 -9.11
CA SER A 45 -5.17 4.14 -8.13
C SER A 45 -5.79 2.74 -8.03
N PHE A 46 -5.50 1.85 -8.98
CA PHE A 46 -5.83 0.44 -8.91
C PHE A 46 -5.11 -0.29 -7.76
N TRP A 47 -3.84 0.05 -7.50
CA TRP A 47 -3.01 -0.63 -6.50
C TRP A 47 -3.49 -0.43 -5.05
N PRO A 48 -3.74 0.81 -4.57
CA PRO A 48 -4.26 1.02 -3.22
C PRO A 48 -5.57 0.26 -2.96
N GLY A 49 -6.47 0.23 -3.93
CA GLY A 49 -7.73 -0.50 -3.84
C GLY A 49 -7.55 -2.02 -3.83
N LEU A 50 -6.59 -2.55 -4.61
CA LEU A 50 -6.25 -3.97 -4.62
C LEU A 50 -5.65 -4.41 -3.28
N TYR A 51 -4.69 -3.65 -2.74
CA TYR A 51 -4.04 -3.96 -1.47
C TYR A 51 -5.01 -3.84 -0.29
N ALA A 52 -5.88 -2.83 -0.29
CA ALA A 52 -6.92 -2.71 0.73
C ALA A 52 -7.83 -3.94 0.80
N LYS A 53 -8.24 -4.47 -0.36
CA LYS A 53 -9.05 -5.70 -0.43
C LYS A 53 -8.26 -6.96 -0.11
N ALA A 54 -7.00 -7.05 -0.53
CA ALA A 54 -6.15 -8.20 -0.27
C ALA A 54 -5.81 -8.32 1.23
N LEU A 55 -5.66 -7.19 1.91
CA LEU A 55 -5.38 -7.10 3.33
C LEU A 55 -6.65 -7.06 4.19
N GLU A 56 -7.82 -6.97 3.56
CA GLU A 56 -9.11 -7.10 4.24
C GLU A 56 -9.25 -8.52 4.80
N GLY A 57 -9.00 -8.66 6.11
CA GLY A 57 -9.02 -9.96 6.80
C GLY A 57 -7.70 -10.72 6.81
N CYS A 58 -6.61 -10.16 6.29
CA CYS A 58 -5.27 -10.66 6.59
C CYS A 58 -4.79 -10.08 7.92
N ASP A 59 -4.47 -10.95 8.87
CA ASP A 59 -3.74 -10.55 10.07
C ASP A 59 -2.27 -10.35 9.66
N VAL A 60 -1.85 -9.10 9.50
CA VAL A 60 -0.48 -8.72 9.12
C VAL A 60 0.44 -8.60 10.36
N LYS A 61 0.01 -9.12 11.52
CA LYS A 61 0.79 -9.18 12.77
C LYS A 61 1.81 -10.32 12.79
#